data_AF-A0A0D6QU02-F1
#
_entry.id   AF-A0A0D6QU02-F1
#
_cell.length_a   1.000
_cell.length_b   1.000
_cell.length_c   1.000
_cell.angle_alpha   90.00
_cell.angle_beta   90.00
_cell.angle_gamma   90.00
#
_symmetry.space_group_name_H-M   'P 1'
#
loop_
_entity.id
_entity.type
_entity.pdbx_description
1 polymer ?
#
loop_
_entity_poly.entity_id
_entity_poly.type
_entity_poly.pdbx_seq_one_letter_code
_entity_poly.pdbx_strand_id
1 'polypeptide(L)'
;MAAGTAGRIARQVSQSQAWQYYCRSGSSRADLFISGIRFRLHPVPLSVDRTCDGNVLFRLHSSVVMKNGPRRLDTRQISQLVKSNGKRAFLVDTLALVRRLEAQGLTSKQAEAITATITEVLNDSLENVAQSFVSKAEMQRSEMTQESALSKFKSEVQSSQDHHFSLLQRETEKLRTDIDRMRSELRYEIDKVTAGQRLDLNLERGRIRDELANQNAETSNLTNKLDREIHLLKTQLEAAKYDVIKYCIGTIVSVTAVGLGLLRVFM
;
A
#
# COMPACT_ATOMS: atom_id res chain seq x y z
N MET A 1 -25.62 38.27 25.10
CA MET A 1 -25.91 36.96 25.74
C MET A 1 -26.54 36.08 24.68
N ALA A 2 -25.71 35.30 23.98
CA ALA A 2 -25.49 33.87 24.21
C ALA A 2 -26.67 33.05 23.63
N ALA A 3 -26.55 32.54 22.40
CA ALA A 3 -25.82 31.31 22.01
C ALA A 3 -26.63 30.05 22.33
N GLY A 4 -27.03 29.33 21.28
CA GLY A 4 -27.55 27.97 21.42
C GLY A 4 -28.27 27.49 20.17
N THR A 5 -27.76 26.38 19.61
CA THR A 5 -28.47 25.47 18.69
C THR A 5 -28.31 25.68 17.18
N ALA A 6 -27.06 25.75 16.71
CA ALA A 6 -26.69 25.36 15.34
C ALA A 6 -25.38 24.55 15.39
N GLY A 7 -25.45 23.32 15.91
CA GLY A 7 -24.29 22.53 16.29
C GLY A 7 -24.58 21.04 16.29
N ARG A 8 -24.95 20.50 15.12
CA ARG A 8 -24.88 19.07 14.77
C ARG A 8 -25.21 18.97 13.27
N ILE A 9 -24.49 18.11 12.53
CA ILE A 9 -24.56 17.92 11.06
C ILE A 9 -23.56 18.76 10.22
N ALA A 10 -22.42 19.16 10.79
CA ALA A 10 -21.23 19.58 10.01
C ALA A 10 -19.91 19.11 10.65
N ARG A 11 -19.91 17.90 11.23
CA ARG A 11 -18.69 17.24 11.74
C ARG A 11 -18.65 15.78 11.31
N GLN A 12 -18.44 15.55 10.02
CA GLN A 12 -17.94 14.25 9.56
C GLN A 12 -17.07 14.38 8.30
N VAL A 13 -16.37 15.52 8.17
CA VAL A 13 -15.30 15.73 7.17
C VAL A 13 -14.16 16.49 7.87
N SER A 14 -13.57 15.91 8.92
CA SER A 14 -12.31 16.41 9.50
C SER A 14 -11.69 15.41 10.49
N GLN A 15 -11.49 14.16 10.07
CA GLN A 15 -10.57 13.24 10.78
C GLN A 15 -9.44 12.70 9.89
N SER A 16 -9.35 13.14 8.63
CA SER A 16 -8.26 12.72 7.74
C SER A 16 -7.10 13.72 7.68
N GLN A 17 -7.22 14.90 8.31
CA GLN A 17 -6.21 15.98 8.25
C GLN A 17 -5.37 16.15 9.53
N ALA A 18 -5.50 15.27 10.53
CA ALA A 18 -4.77 15.40 11.80
C ALA A 18 -3.40 14.69 11.85
N TRP A 19 -2.95 14.06 10.75
CA TRP A 19 -1.62 13.42 10.68
C TRP A 19 -0.59 14.23 9.90
N GLN A 20 -0.93 15.42 9.43
CA GLN A 20 0.02 16.34 8.80
C GLN A 20 0.19 17.57 9.69
N TYR A 21 1.45 17.89 9.98
CA TYR A 21 1.94 19.05 10.75
C TYR A 21 2.08 18.89 12.26
N TYR A 22 2.91 17.94 12.69
CA TYR A 22 3.83 18.18 13.80
C TYR A 22 5.26 17.79 13.42
N CYS A 23 5.84 18.47 12.43
CA CYS A 23 7.30 18.50 12.22
C CYS A 23 7.78 19.94 12.38
N ARG A 24 7.79 20.39 13.64
CA ARG A 24 8.46 21.61 14.06
C ARG A 24 9.96 21.28 14.12
N SER A 25 10.72 21.83 13.18
CA SER A 25 12.11 22.28 13.31
C SER A 25 12.96 21.64 14.43
N GLY A 26 13.95 20.82 14.04
CA GLY A 26 15.25 20.84 14.71
C GLY A 26 15.60 19.76 15.73
N SER A 27 15.11 18.52 15.60
CA SER A 27 15.69 17.40 16.36
C SER A 27 15.74 16.12 15.53
N SER A 28 16.95 15.63 15.27
CA SER A 28 17.26 14.45 14.43
C SER A 28 16.89 13.10 15.09
N ARG A 29 15.75 13.01 15.76
CA ARG A 29 15.29 11.80 16.44
C ARG A 29 13.79 11.60 16.21
N ALA A 30 13.44 10.61 15.39
CA ALA A 30 12.09 10.11 15.25
C ALA A 30 11.97 8.78 15.99
N ASP A 31 11.25 8.77 17.11
CA ASP A 31 10.85 7.53 17.77
C ASP A 31 9.45 7.14 17.27
N LEU A 32 9.30 5.91 16.77
CA LEU A 32 8.00 5.38 16.35
C LEU A 32 7.40 4.57 17.50
N PHE A 33 6.19 4.92 17.91
CA PHE A 33 5.42 4.16 18.91
C PHE A 33 4.29 3.40 18.22
N ILE A 34 4.34 2.08 18.28
CA ILE A 34 3.24 1.19 17.86
C ILE A 34 2.86 0.34 19.07
N SER A 35 1.58 0.36 19.45
CA SER A 35 1.02 -0.43 20.55
C SER A 35 1.81 -0.34 21.86
N GLY A 36 2.30 0.85 22.20
CA GLY A 36 3.06 1.11 23.45
C GLY A 36 4.54 0.71 23.42
N ILE A 37 5.04 0.17 22.31
CA ILE A 37 6.44 -0.25 22.17
C ILE A 37 7.22 0.83 21.40
N ARG A 38 8.34 1.27 21.97
CA ARG A 38 9.23 2.30 21.40
C ARG A 38 10.26 1.68 20.48
N PHE A 39 10.16 1.96 19.18
CA PHE A 39 11.17 1.56 18.19
C PHE A 39 12.08 2.75 17.86
N ARG A 40 13.37 2.58 18.13
CA ARG A 40 14.41 3.59 17.90
C ARG A 40 15.00 3.40 16.50
N LEU A 41 14.63 4.28 15.56
CA LEU A 41 15.16 4.24 14.19
C LEU A 41 16.40 5.14 14.08
N HIS A 42 17.50 4.60 13.56
CA HIS A 42 18.70 5.39 13.24
C HIS A 42 18.45 6.25 11.98
N PRO A 43 18.80 7.54 11.97
CA PRO A 43 18.54 8.41 10.84
C PRO A 43 19.48 8.08 9.67
N VAL A 44 18.90 7.74 8.52
CA VAL A 44 19.58 7.72 7.22
C VAL A 44 19.38 9.10 6.57
N PRO A 45 20.42 9.76 6.03
CA PRO A 45 20.27 11.09 5.45
C PRO A 45 19.53 11.03 4.11
N LEU A 46 18.34 11.64 4.04
CA LEU A 46 17.57 11.86 2.81
C LEU A 46 17.67 13.34 2.43
N SER A 47 18.39 13.67 1.37
CA SER A 47 18.30 14.96 0.69
C SER A 47 17.18 14.88 -0.35
N VAL A 48 16.11 15.63 -0.12
CA VAL A 48 14.94 15.74 -1.02
C VAL A 48 15.13 16.98 -1.89
N ASP A 49 15.30 16.80 -3.20
CA ASP A 49 15.22 17.89 -4.16
C ASP A 49 13.82 17.88 -4.80
N ARG A 50 13.14 19.03 -4.76
CA ARG A 50 11.73 19.16 -5.15
C ARG A 50 11.67 19.69 -6.59
N THR A 51 11.21 18.88 -7.54
CA THR A 51 10.80 19.38 -8.86
C THR A 51 9.28 19.44 -8.96
N CYS A 52 8.79 20.58 -9.45
CA CYS A 52 7.39 20.90 -9.65
C CYS A 52 6.89 20.17 -10.89
N ASP A 53 6.52 18.90 -10.77
CA ASP A 53 5.60 18.21 -11.70
C ASP A 53 5.36 16.78 -11.21
N GLY A 54 4.47 16.62 -10.24
CA GLY A 54 3.59 15.46 -9.98
C GLY A 54 4.15 14.02 -9.86
N ASN A 55 5.38 13.73 -10.25
CA ASN A 55 5.97 12.40 -10.32
C ASN A 55 7.15 12.35 -9.36
N VAL A 56 6.97 11.65 -8.25
CA VAL A 56 8.06 11.37 -7.31
C VAL A 56 8.92 10.26 -7.89
N LEU A 57 9.95 10.63 -8.66
CA LEU A 57 10.98 9.69 -9.08
C LEU A 57 11.94 9.46 -7.91
N PHE A 58 11.70 8.40 -7.13
CA PHE A 58 12.66 7.95 -6.11
C PHE A 58 13.88 7.33 -6.80
N ARG A 59 14.90 8.14 -7.09
CA ARG A 59 16.21 7.62 -7.52
C ARG A 59 17.03 7.29 -6.27
N LEU A 60 16.94 6.05 -5.83
CA LEU A 60 17.80 5.51 -4.76
C LEU A 60 19.20 5.25 -5.32
N HIS A 61 20.10 6.22 -5.20
CA HIS A 61 21.53 5.96 -5.37
C HIS A 61 22.01 5.23 -4.11
N SER A 62 22.05 3.89 -4.15
CA SER A 62 22.73 3.10 -3.12
C SER A 62 24.23 3.28 -3.28
N SER A 63 24.74 4.40 -2.78
CA SER A 63 26.18 4.67 -2.75
C SER A 63 26.74 3.95 -1.52
N VAL A 64 27.06 2.66 -1.68
CA VAL A 64 27.95 1.97 -0.73
C VAL A 64 29.33 2.59 -0.88
N VAL A 65 29.54 3.72 -0.20
CA VAL A 65 30.87 4.32 -0.03
C VAL A 65 31.58 3.54 1.06
N MET A 66 32.18 2.41 0.66
CA MET A 66 33.28 1.83 1.40
C MET A 66 34.44 2.84 1.34
N LYS A 67 34.60 3.61 2.42
CA LYS A 67 35.79 4.44 2.62
C LYS A 67 36.99 3.51 2.77
N ASN A 68 37.62 3.14 1.67
CA ASN A 68 38.98 2.61 1.67
C ASN A 68 39.92 3.77 2.01
N GLY A 69 40.05 4.05 3.32
CA GLY A 69 41.19 4.82 3.80
C GLY A 69 42.47 4.05 3.49
N PRO A 70 43.54 4.70 3.01
CA PRO A 70 44.80 4.02 2.77
C PRO A 70 45.33 3.54 4.12
N ARG A 71 45.22 2.23 4.38
CA ARG A 71 45.94 1.60 5.49
C ARG A 71 47.42 1.61 5.13
N ARG A 72 48.12 2.69 5.48
CA ARG A 72 49.58 2.70 5.54
C ARG A 72 49.98 1.73 6.63
N LEU A 73 50.15 0.47 6.27
CA LEU A 73 50.97 -0.46 7.02
C LEU A 73 52.41 0.01 6.83
N ASP A 74 52.91 0.80 7.78
CA ASP A 74 54.34 1.11 7.88
C ASP A 74 55.10 -0.20 8.04
N THR A 75 55.51 -0.75 6.90
CA THR A 75 56.31 -1.95 6.86
C THR A 75 57.72 -1.51 7.21
N ARG A 76 58.14 -1.80 8.44
CA ARG A 76 59.55 -1.68 8.85
C ARG A 76 60.36 -2.43 7.79
N GLN A 77 61.19 -1.72 7.02
CA GLN A 77 62.03 -2.34 5.99
C GLN A 77 63.10 -3.18 6.68
N ILE A 78 62.75 -4.40 7.07
CA ILE A 78 63.74 -5.45 7.33
C ILE A 78 64.17 -5.90 5.94
N SER A 79 65.35 -5.40 5.55
CA SER A 79 66.25 -5.89 4.51
C SER A 79 65.59 -6.42 3.24
N GLN A 80 65.74 -5.65 2.15
CA GLN A 80 65.38 -6.06 0.81
C GLN A 80 65.88 -7.48 0.52
N LEU A 81 64.95 -8.32 0.07
CA LEU A 81 65.20 -9.61 -0.53
C LEU A 81 66.11 -9.44 -1.75
N VAL A 82 67.43 -9.55 -1.55
CA VAL A 82 68.34 -9.82 -2.65
C VAL A 82 68.01 -11.23 -3.12
N LYS A 83 67.53 -11.35 -4.37
CA LYS A 83 67.39 -12.63 -5.05
C LYS A 83 68.76 -13.30 -5.10
N SER A 84 69.02 -14.23 -4.18
CA SER A 84 70.11 -15.19 -4.32
C SER A 84 69.65 -16.52 -3.74
N ASN A 85 69.51 -17.51 -4.61
CA ASN A 85 69.45 -18.95 -4.32
C ASN A 85 69.50 -19.32 -2.83
N GLY A 86 68.34 -19.46 -2.18
CA GLY A 86 68.14 -20.20 -0.94
C GLY A 86 68.92 -19.75 0.31
N LYS A 87 69.74 -18.70 0.27
CA LYS A 87 70.49 -18.19 1.42
C LYS A 87 70.19 -16.71 1.60
N ARG A 88 69.43 -16.40 2.66
CA ARG A 88 69.19 -15.02 3.09
C ARG A 88 70.55 -14.40 3.43
N ALA A 89 70.95 -13.37 2.68
CA ALA A 89 72.26 -12.77 2.85
C ALA A 89 72.33 -12.00 4.18
N PHE A 90 73.08 -12.55 5.13
CA PHE A 90 73.44 -11.87 6.36
C PHE A 90 74.73 -11.08 6.12
N LEU A 91 74.69 -9.75 6.32
CA LEU A 91 75.85 -8.87 6.20
C LEU A 91 76.64 -8.85 7.52
N VAL A 92 77.09 -10.02 8.00
CA VAL A 92 78.13 -10.03 9.04
C VAL A 92 79.48 -10.16 8.38
N ASP A 93 80.28 -9.12 8.59
CA ASP A 93 81.68 -9.11 8.23
C ASP A 93 82.45 -10.02 9.20
N THR A 94 82.53 -11.30 8.83
CA THR A 94 83.26 -12.34 9.56
C THR A 94 84.74 -11.99 9.69
N LEU A 95 85.34 -11.36 8.68
CA LEU A 95 86.74 -10.96 8.73
C LEU A 95 86.97 -9.84 9.76
N ALA A 96 86.13 -8.80 9.75
CA ALA A 96 86.22 -7.75 10.76
C ALA A 96 85.94 -8.27 12.18
N LEU A 97 85.05 -9.25 12.34
CA LEU A 97 84.79 -9.87 13.64
C LEU A 97 86.01 -10.65 14.16
N VAL A 98 86.62 -11.48 13.31
CA VAL A 98 87.86 -12.21 13.66
C VAL A 98 88.98 -11.25 14.02
N ARG A 99 89.21 -10.20 13.23
CA ARG A 99 90.26 -9.20 13.50
C ARG A 99 90.07 -8.46 14.82
N ARG A 100 88.82 -8.18 15.21
CA ARG A 100 88.53 -7.58 16.52
C ARG A 100 88.77 -8.56 17.67
N LEU A 101 88.47 -9.83 17.50
CA LEU A 101 88.73 -10.86 18.51
C LEU A 101 90.23 -11.10 18.68
N GLU A 102 90.99 -11.14 17.59
CA GLU A 102 92.46 -11.20 17.61
C GLU A 102 93.07 -9.99 18.34
N ALA A 103 92.53 -8.78 18.10
CA ALA A 103 92.97 -7.56 18.80
C ALA A 103 92.69 -7.57 20.32
N GLN A 104 91.78 -8.42 20.81
CA GLN A 104 91.49 -8.62 22.23
C GLN A 104 92.30 -9.77 22.86
N GLY A 105 93.30 -10.30 22.15
CA GLY A 105 94.21 -11.32 22.65
C GLY A 105 93.78 -12.76 22.43
N LEU A 106 92.74 -13.02 21.62
CA LEU A 106 92.38 -14.39 21.21
C LEU A 106 93.30 -14.89 20.10
N THR A 107 93.63 -16.18 20.15
CA THR A 107 94.36 -16.80 19.03
C THR A 107 93.47 -16.88 17.79
N SER A 108 94.06 -16.81 16.60
CA SER A 108 93.33 -16.81 15.33
C SER A 108 92.33 -17.97 15.20
N LYS A 109 92.74 -19.18 15.61
CA LYS A 109 91.87 -20.37 15.65
C LYS A 109 90.67 -20.24 16.60
N GLN A 110 90.86 -19.61 17.75
CA GLN A 110 89.77 -19.38 18.72
C GLN A 110 88.82 -18.29 18.21
N ALA A 111 89.35 -17.22 17.61
CA ALA A 111 88.56 -16.15 17.01
C ALA A 111 87.71 -16.65 15.83
N GLU A 112 88.27 -17.51 14.98
CA GLU A 112 87.54 -18.18 13.90
C GLU A 112 86.45 -19.12 14.42
N ALA A 113 86.76 -19.96 15.41
CA ALA A 113 85.78 -20.89 16.00
C ALA A 113 84.58 -20.16 16.63
N ILE A 114 84.84 -19.11 17.42
CA ILE A 114 83.79 -18.28 18.04
C ILE A 114 82.96 -17.58 16.96
N THR A 115 83.62 -17.03 15.93
CA THR A 115 82.94 -16.38 14.81
C THR A 115 82.05 -17.37 14.04
N ALA A 116 82.50 -18.61 13.86
CA ALA A 116 81.71 -19.67 13.22
C ALA A 116 80.45 -20.00 14.04
N THR A 117 80.58 -20.23 15.35
CA THR A 117 79.43 -20.54 16.22
C THR A 117 78.43 -19.37 16.28
N ILE A 118 78.92 -18.13 16.34
CA ILE A 118 78.05 -16.94 16.30
C ILE A 118 77.29 -16.86 14.97
N THR A 119 77.97 -17.13 13.86
CA THR A 119 77.34 -17.10 12.53
C THR A 119 76.27 -18.19 12.39
N GLU A 120 76.49 -19.37 12.98
CA GLU A 120 75.53 -20.48 13.01
C GLU A 120 74.29 -20.13 13.84
N VAL A 121 74.45 -19.71 15.10
CA VAL A 121 73.34 -19.31 15.97
C VAL A 121 72.53 -18.15 15.38
N LEU A 122 73.19 -17.20 14.71
CA LEU A 122 72.54 -16.08 14.03
C LEU A 122 71.73 -16.54 12.80
N ASN A 123 72.26 -17.48 12.01
CA ASN A 123 71.53 -18.05 10.88
C ASN A 123 70.28 -18.82 11.34
N ASP A 124 70.41 -19.65 12.39
CA ASP A 124 69.29 -20.40 12.96
C ASP A 124 68.21 -19.48 13.54
N SER A 125 68.65 -18.46 14.29
CA SER A 125 67.74 -17.46 14.87
C SER A 125 67.01 -16.68 13.79
N LEU A 126 67.70 -16.31 12.71
CA LEU A 126 67.10 -15.55 11.61
C LEU A 126 66.12 -16.40 10.80
N GLU A 127 66.45 -17.66 10.52
CA GLU A 127 65.54 -18.55 9.79
C GLU A 127 64.27 -18.80 10.59
N ASN A 128 64.39 -19.03 11.90
CA ASN A 128 63.24 -19.18 12.79
C ASN A 128 62.35 -17.93 12.83
N VAL A 129 62.94 -16.74 12.96
CA VAL A 129 62.20 -15.47 12.91
C VAL A 129 61.52 -15.33 11.55
N ALA A 130 62.20 -15.69 10.48
CA ALA A 130 61.72 -15.46 9.14
C ALA A 130 60.69 -16.48 8.63
N GLN A 131 60.52 -17.62 9.31
CA GLN A 131 59.35 -18.49 9.16
C GLN A 131 58.06 -17.85 9.71
N SER A 132 58.16 -16.90 10.64
CA SER A 132 57.01 -16.17 11.18
C SER A 132 56.56 -15.00 10.28
N PHE A 133 57.34 -14.67 9.24
CA PHE A 133 57.04 -13.58 8.31
C PHE A 133 56.62 -14.11 6.94
N VAL A 134 55.66 -13.43 6.33
CA VAL A 134 55.23 -13.70 4.95
C VAL A 134 56.04 -12.84 3.98
N SER A 135 56.41 -13.39 2.82
CA SER A 135 57.11 -12.60 1.81
C SER A 135 56.20 -11.50 1.22
N LYS A 136 56.79 -10.38 0.78
CA LYS A 136 56.01 -9.30 0.13
C LYS A 136 55.24 -9.79 -1.09
N ALA A 137 55.82 -10.73 -1.85
CA ALA A 137 55.18 -11.29 -3.03
C ALA A 137 53.95 -12.14 -2.68
N GLU A 138 54.03 -12.96 -1.62
CA GLU A 138 52.89 -13.76 -1.14
C GLU A 138 51.79 -12.88 -0.53
N MET A 139 52.17 -11.85 0.24
CA MET A 139 51.22 -10.87 0.78
C MET A 139 50.45 -10.17 -0.33
N GLN A 140 51.15 -9.64 -1.35
CA GLN A 140 50.54 -8.98 -2.49
C GLN A 140 49.64 -9.94 -3.30
N ARG A 141 50.04 -11.21 -3.44
CA ARG A 141 49.21 -12.22 -4.11
C ARG A 141 47.92 -12.49 -3.35
N SER A 142 47.98 -12.59 -2.03
CA SER A 142 46.80 -12.76 -1.17
C SER A 142 45.88 -11.54 -1.26
N GLU A 143 46.44 -10.33 -1.22
CA GLU A 143 45.69 -9.07 -1.37
C GLU A 143 44.96 -9.01 -2.72
N MET A 144 45.65 -9.27 -3.84
CA MET A 144 45.01 -9.32 -5.17
C MET A 144 43.89 -10.37 -5.24
N THR A 145 44.08 -11.52 -4.59
CA THR A 145 43.06 -12.58 -4.56
C THR A 145 41.84 -12.13 -3.77
N GLN A 146 42.04 -11.55 -2.59
CA GLN A 146 40.97 -11.01 -1.75
C GLN A 146 40.22 -9.87 -2.44
N GLU A 147 40.94 -8.93 -3.07
CA GLU A 147 40.34 -7.82 -3.80
C GLU A 147 39.49 -8.30 -4.98
N SER A 148 39.98 -9.31 -5.72
CA SER A 148 39.21 -9.91 -6.81
C SER A 148 37.94 -10.61 -6.33
N ALA A 149 38.00 -11.32 -5.19
CA ALA A 149 36.84 -11.99 -4.60
C ALA A 149 35.81 -10.98 -4.10
N LEU A 150 36.27 -9.90 -3.45
CA LEU A 150 35.41 -8.82 -2.99
C LEU A 150 34.74 -8.12 -4.18
N SER A 151 35.48 -7.85 -5.26
CA SER A 151 34.93 -7.25 -6.47
C SER A 151 33.86 -8.13 -7.12
N LYS A 152 34.07 -9.45 -7.19
CA LYS A 152 33.07 -10.41 -7.70
C LYS A 152 31.82 -10.42 -6.83
N PHE A 153 31.98 -10.57 -5.51
CA PHE A 153 30.88 -10.54 -4.56
C PHE A 153 30.07 -9.25 -4.69
N LYS A 154 30.75 -8.10 -4.78
CA LYS A 154 30.09 -6.81 -4.99
C LYS A 154 29.26 -6.78 -6.27
N SER A 155 29.80 -7.28 -7.39
CA SER A 155 29.08 -7.33 -8.66
C SER A 155 27.87 -8.27 -8.62
N GLU A 156 27.98 -9.42 -7.95
CA GLU A 156 26.88 -10.37 -7.78
C GLU A 156 25.76 -9.79 -6.91
N VAL A 157 26.11 -9.14 -5.78
CA VAL A 157 25.14 -8.48 -4.90
C VAL A 157 24.43 -7.35 -5.64
N GLN A 158 25.17 -6.50 -6.36
CA GLN A 158 24.59 -5.41 -7.14
C GLN A 158 23.66 -5.95 -8.24
N SER A 159 24.11 -6.93 -9.01
CA SER A 159 23.30 -7.55 -10.07
C SER A 159 22.04 -8.21 -9.51
N SER A 160 22.15 -8.89 -8.37
CA SER A 160 21.02 -9.54 -7.70
C SER A 160 20.02 -8.49 -7.21
N GLN A 161 20.51 -7.41 -6.58
CA GLN A 161 19.67 -6.32 -6.10
C GLN A 161 18.92 -5.65 -7.26
N ASP A 162 19.61 -5.34 -8.36
CA ASP A 162 19.00 -4.72 -9.54
C ASP A 162 17.96 -5.64 -10.19
N HIS A 163 18.22 -6.95 -10.21
CA HIS A 163 17.28 -7.94 -10.72
C HIS A 163 16.02 -8.03 -9.85
N HIS A 164 16.17 -8.19 -8.53
CA HIS A 164 15.05 -8.23 -7.60
C HIS A 164 14.23 -6.94 -7.62
N PHE A 165 14.90 -5.79 -7.70
CA PHE A 165 14.23 -4.50 -7.82
C PHE A 165 13.40 -4.41 -9.11
N SER A 166 13.99 -4.79 -10.24
CA SER A 166 13.30 -4.79 -11.54
C SER A 166 12.10 -5.74 -11.55
N LEU A 167 12.24 -6.92 -10.92
CA LEU A 167 11.16 -7.89 -10.80
C LEU A 167 10.01 -7.36 -9.94
N LEU A 168 10.32 -6.83 -8.74
CA LEU A 168 9.33 -6.24 -7.84
C LEU A 168 8.63 -5.04 -8.48
N GLN A 169 9.36 -4.19 -9.20
CA GLN A 169 8.79 -3.06 -9.92
C GLN A 169 7.81 -3.53 -10.99
N ARG A 170 8.16 -4.55 -11.77
CA ARG A 170 7.29 -5.13 -12.79
C ARG A 170 6.03 -5.76 -12.20
N GLU A 171 6.17 -6.52 -11.10
CA GLU A 171 5.02 -7.13 -10.41
C GLU A 171 4.10 -6.08 -9.80
N THR A 172 4.66 -5.02 -9.22
CA THR A 172 3.89 -3.90 -8.67
C THR A 172 3.11 -3.19 -9.77
N GLU A 173 3.73 -2.93 -10.93
CA GLU A 173 3.03 -2.30 -12.06
C GLU A 173 1.94 -3.21 -12.63
N LYS A 174 2.21 -4.52 -12.75
CA LYS A 174 1.19 -5.49 -13.16
C LYS A 174 -0.02 -5.49 -12.21
N LEU A 175 0.22 -5.60 -10.90
CA LEU A 175 -0.86 -5.56 -9.91
C LEU A 175 -1.62 -4.23 -9.95
N ARG A 176 -0.95 -3.10 -10.18
CA ARG A 176 -1.59 -1.80 -10.37
C ARG A 176 -2.53 -1.82 -11.58
N THR A 177 -2.09 -2.33 -12.72
CA THR A 177 -2.93 -2.44 -13.92
C THR A 177 -4.13 -3.36 -13.71
N ASP A 178 -3.95 -4.48 -12.99
CA ASP A 178 -5.03 -5.41 -12.67
C ASP A 178 -6.08 -4.75 -11.74
N ILE A 179 -5.63 -3.97 -10.75
CA ILE A 179 -6.51 -3.19 -9.86
C ILE A 179 -7.32 -2.17 -10.65
N ASP A 180 -6.67 -1.40 -11.53
CA ASP A 180 -7.35 -0.38 -12.34
C ASP A 180 -8.37 -1.01 -13.29
N ARG A 181 -8.04 -2.16 -13.88
CA ARG A 181 -8.96 -2.96 -14.69
C ARG A 181 -10.17 -3.41 -13.87
N MET A 182 -9.97 -4.09 -12.76
CA MET A 182 -11.06 -4.54 -11.88
C MET A 182 -11.95 -3.39 -11.42
N ARG A 183 -11.34 -2.24 -11.09
CA ARG A 183 -12.08 -1.03 -10.70
C ARG A 183 -12.98 -0.52 -11.83
N SER A 184 -12.50 -0.55 -13.07
CA SER A 184 -13.28 -0.14 -14.24
C SER A 184 -14.44 -1.11 -14.52
N GLU A 185 -14.20 -2.42 -14.46
CA GLU A 185 -15.21 -3.46 -14.68
C GLU A 185 -16.31 -3.39 -13.61
N LEU A 186 -15.94 -3.24 -12.33
CA LEU A 186 -16.90 -3.08 -11.24
C LEU A 186 -17.75 -1.82 -11.40
N ARG A 187 -17.14 -0.69 -11.81
CA ARG A 187 -17.88 0.55 -12.04
C ARG A 187 -18.89 0.38 -13.17
N TYR A 188 -18.49 -0.29 -14.25
CA TYR A 188 -19.39 -0.59 -15.36
C TYR A 188 -20.57 -1.47 -14.94
N GLU A 189 -20.33 -2.56 -14.20
CA GLU A 189 -21.41 -3.42 -13.71
C GLU A 189 -22.34 -2.71 -12.72
N ILE A 190 -21.81 -1.83 -11.85
CA ILE A 190 -22.62 -0.98 -10.97
C ILE A 190 -23.52 -0.05 -11.79
N ASP A 191 -22.96 0.65 -12.77
CA ASP A 191 -23.71 1.60 -13.61
C ASP A 191 -24.80 0.86 -14.41
N LYS A 192 -24.46 -0.31 -14.96
CA LYS A 192 -25.37 -1.19 -15.69
C LYS A 192 -26.52 -1.71 -14.82
N VAL A 193 -26.24 -2.26 -13.64
CA VAL A 193 -27.27 -2.74 -12.71
C VAL A 193 -28.14 -1.59 -12.22
N THR A 194 -27.54 -0.44 -11.92
CA THR A 194 -28.27 0.77 -11.49
C THR A 194 -29.20 1.28 -12.59
N ALA A 195 -28.75 1.30 -13.84
CA ALA A 195 -29.58 1.67 -14.98
C ALA A 195 -30.72 0.67 -15.22
N GLY A 196 -30.43 -0.64 -15.12
CA GLY A 196 -31.43 -1.70 -15.20
C GLY A 196 -32.51 -1.57 -14.14
N GLN A 197 -32.13 -1.43 -12.87
CA GLN A 197 -33.08 -1.24 -11.76
C GLN A 197 -33.93 0.02 -11.92
N ARG A 198 -33.34 1.13 -12.39
CA ARG A 198 -34.11 2.35 -12.69
C ARG A 198 -35.12 2.13 -13.80
N LEU A 199 -34.77 1.39 -14.85
CA LEU A 199 -35.69 1.06 -15.93
C LEU A 199 -36.83 0.19 -15.42
N ASP A 200 -36.52 -0.88 -14.68
CA ASP A 200 -37.52 -1.80 -14.11
C ASP A 200 -38.54 -1.06 -13.24
N LEU A 201 -38.07 -0.17 -12.35
CA LEU A 201 -38.95 0.64 -11.50
C LEU A 201 -39.83 1.60 -12.32
N ASN A 202 -39.29 2.17 -13.40
CA ASN A 202 -40.06 3.06 -14.26
C ASN A 202 -41.11 2.31 -15.07
N LEU A 203 -40.80 1.11 -15.56
CA LEU A 203 -41.75 0.24 -16.26
C LEU A 203 -42.87 -0.23 -15.32
N GLU A 204 -42.51 -0.69 -14.12
CA GLU A 204 -43.51 -1.13 -13.13
C GLU A 204 -44.39 0.03 -12.66
N ARG A 205 -43.81 1.22 -12.47
CA ARG A 205 -44.57 2.45 -12.19
C ARG A 205 -45.53 2.80 -13.33
N GLY A 206 -45.12 2.59 -14.59
CA GLY A 206 -45.98 2.76 -15.76
C GLY A 206 -47.16 1.78 -15.73
N ARG A 207 -46.86 0.50 -15.52
CA ARG A 207 -47.86 -0.57 -15.44
C ARG A 207 -48.89 -0.35 -14.33
N ILE A 208 -48.45 0.06 -13.14
CA ILE A 208 -49.36 0.41 -12.03
C ILE A 208 -50.27 1.59 -12.38
N ARG A 209 -49.77 2.60 -13.11
CA ARG A 209 -50.60 3.73 -13.55
C ARG A 209 -51.64 3.31 -14.57
N ASP A 210 -51.29 2.43 -15.51
CA ASP A 210 -52.23 1.93 -16.52
C ASP A 210 -53.32 1.08 -15.86
N GLU A 211 -52.96 0.20 -14.92
CA GLU A 211 -53.91 -0.59 -14.13
C GLU A 211 -54.84 0.31 -13.30
N LEU A 212 -54.29 1.34 -12.64
CA LEU A 212 -55.08 2.31 -11.89
C LEU A 212 -56.04 3.10 -12.80
N ALA A 213 -55.60 3.48 -13.99
CA ALA A 213 -56.44 4.16 -14.97
C ALA A 213 -57.58 3.24 -15.45
N ASN A 214 -57.30 1.96 -15.69
CA ASN A 214 -58.32 0.98 -16.05
C ASN A 214 -59.36 0.79 -14.93
N GLN A 215 -58.91 0.60 -13.68
CA GLN A 215 -59.81 0.49 -12.53
C GLN A 215 -60.67 1.75 -12.32
N ASN A 216 -60.10 2.94 -12.52
CA ASN A 216 -60.85 4.19 -12.47
C ASN A 216 -61.91 4.27 -13.58
N ALA A 217 -61.58 3.83 -14.80
CA ALA A 217 -62.52 3.80 -15.92
C ALA A 217 -63.67 2.80 -15.67
N GLU A 218 -63.36 1.61 -15.16
CA GLU A 218 -64.35 0.61 -14.75
C GLU A 218 -65.24 1.14 -13.64
N THR A 219 -64.66 1.75 -12.61
CA THR A 219 -65.40 2.36 -11.50
C THR A 219 -66.35 3.45 -12.01
N SER A 220 -65.88 4.35 -12.87
CA SER A 220 -66.72 5.38 -13.48
C SER A 220 -67.85 4.79 -14.33
N ASN A 221 -67.58 3.73 -15.10
CA ASN A 221 -68.61 3.03 -15.87
C ASN A 221 -69.69 2.43 -14.95
N LEU A 222 -69.27 1.76 -13.87
CA LEU A 222 -70.18 1.20 -12.87
C LEU A 222 -71.01 2.29 -12.17
N THR A 223 -70.40 3.40 -11.77
CA THR A 223 -71.11 4.55 -11.18
C THR A 223 -72.15 5.10 -12.17
N ASN A 224 -71.78 5.29 -13.44
CA ASN A 224 -72.70 5.76 -14.46
C ASN A 224 -73.86 4.77 -14.71
N LYS A 225 -73.61 3.45 -14.63
CA LYS A 225 -74.66 2.43 -14.71
C LYS A 225 -75.60 2.50 -13.51
N LEU A 226 -75.06 2.60 -12.30
CA LEU A 226 -75.84 2.75 -11.07
C LEU A 226 -76.71 4.00 -11.12
N ASP A 227 -76.18 5.14 -11.55
CA ASP A 227 -76.95 6.38 -11.68
C ASP A 227 -78.11 6.22 -12.66
N ARG A 228 -77.88 5.54 -13.80
CA ARG A 228 -78.95 5.22 -14.77
C ARG A 228 -80.03 4.32 -14.16
N GLU A 229 -79.64 3.28 -13.43
CA GLU A 229 -80.59 2.39 -12.75
C GLU A 229 -81.37 3.13 -11.66
N ILE A 230 -80.73 4.01 -10.88
CA ILE A 230 -81.39 4.86 -9.88
C ILE A 230 -82.42 5.77 -10.55
N HIS A 231 -82.06 6.44 -11.66
CA HIS A 231 -83.00 7.27 -12.41
C HIS A 231 -84.18 6.46 -12.96
N LEU A 232 -83.92 5.28 -13.51
CA LEU A 232 -84.95 4.38 -14.02
C LEU A 232 -85.89 3.93 -12.90
N LEU A 233 -85.37 3.43 -11.78
CA LEU A 233 -86.16 3.02 -10.61
C LEU A 233 -86.98 4.19 -10.06
N LYS A 234 -86.42 5.40 -10.01
CA LYS A 234 -87.14 6.59 -9.58
C LYS A 234 -88.32 6.91 -10.50
N THR A 235 -88.14 6.84 -11.82
CA THR A 235 -89.25 7.06 -12.77
C THR A 235 -90.34 5.99 -12.65
N GLN A 236 -89.96 4.73 -12.47
CA GLN A 236 -90.91 3.64 -12.23
C GLN A 236 -91.68 3.83 -10.92
N LEU A 237 -91.00 4.26 -9.85
CA LEU A 237 -91.63 4.58 -8.57
C LEU A 237 -92.62 5.74 -8.71
N GLU A 238 -92.25 6.80 -9.44
CA GLU A 238 -93.14 7.94 -9.70
C GLU A 238 -94.37 7.52 -10.51
N ALA A 239 -94.22 6.68 -11.54
CA ALA A 239 -95.33 6.12 -12.30
C ALA A 239 -96.26 5.26 -11.43
N ALA A 240 -95.70 4.33 -10.64
CA ALA A 240 -96.47 3.48 -9.73
C ALA A 240 -97.21 4.30 -8.66
N LYS A 241 -96.61 5.39 -8.17
CA LYS A 241 -97.27 6.35 -7.28
C LYS A 241 -98.50 6.98 -7.95
N TYR A 242 -98.41 7.40 -9.21
CA TYR A 242 -99.55 7.95 -9.95
C TYR A 242 -100.66 6.91 -10.17
N ASP A 243 -100.30 5.64 -10.44
CA ASP A 243 -101.27 4.56 -10.56
C ASP A 243 -102.05 4.34 -9.26
N VAL A 244 -101.37 4.30 -8.11
CA VAL A 244 -102.01 4.19 -6.79
C VAL A 244 -102.96 5.36 -6.54
N ILE A 245 -102.53 6.60 -6.82
CA ILE A 245 -103.39 7.79 -6.69
C ILE A 245 -104.64 7.67 -7.56
N LYS A 246 -104.50 7.20 -8.80
CA LYS A 246 -105.61 6.99 -9.73
C LYS A 246 -106.62 5.96 -9.19
N TYR A 247 -106.15 4.85 -8.63
CA TYR A 247 -107.02 3.87 -7.99
C TYR A 247 -107.75 4.44 -6.76
N CYS A 248 -107.06 5.20 -5.90
CA CYS A 248 -107.68 5.85 -4.74
C CYS A 248 -108.80 6.82 -5.14
N ILE A 249 -108.59 7.64 -6.18
CA ILE A 249 -109.64 8.55 -6.67
C ILE A 249 -110.83 7.73 -7.18
N GLY A 250 -110.59 6.67 -7.95
CA GLY A 250 -111.63 5.78 -8.46
C GLY A 250 -112.46 5.12 -7.36
N THR A 251 -111.84 4.69 -6.26
CA THR A 251 -112.57 4.08 -5.13
C THR A 251 -113.36 5.08 -4.31
N ILE A 252 -112.83 6.29 -4.08
CA ILE A 252 -113.60 7.34 -3.38
C ILE A 252 -114.85 7.73 -4.19
N VAL A 253 -114.69 7.89 -5.51
CA VAL A 253 -115.81 8.20 -6.41
C VAL A 253 -116.82 7.05 -6.46
N SER A 254 -116.38 5.79 -6.52
CA SER A 254 -117.30 4.64 -6.54
C SER A 254 -118.06 4.50 -5.22
N VAL A 255 -117.40 4.64 -4.08
CA VAL A 255 -118.06 4.61 -2.76
C VAL A 255 -119.06 5.75 -2.60
N THR A 256 -118.71 6.96 -3.06
CA THR A 256 -119.60 8.12 -3.01
C THR A 256 -120.80 7.95 -3.94
N ALA A 257 -120.60 7.43 -5.16
CA ALA A 257 -121.69 7.14 -6.09
C ALA A 257 -122.65 6.08 -5.55
N VAL A 258 -122.13 5.00 -4.95
CA VAL A 258 -122.95 3.97 -4.29
C VAL A 258 -123.70 4.56 -3.10
N GLY A 259 -123.03 5.37 -2.26
CA GLY A 259 -123.66 6.03 -1.12
C GLY A 259 -124.80 6.98 -1.51
N LEU A 260 -124.60 7.81 -2.53
CA LEU A 260 -125.65 8.67 -3.09
C LEU A 260 -126.80 7.85 -3.71
N GLY A 261 -126.50 6.74 -4.37
CA GLY A 261 -127.50 5.81 -4.90
C GLY A 261 -128.38 5.21 -3.79
N LEU A 262 -127.79 4.79 -2.68
CA LEU A 262 -128.53 4.25 -1.53
C LEU A 262 -129.37 5.33 -0.83
N LEU A 263 -128.85 6.55 -0.64
CA LEU A 263 -129.61 7.67 -0.07
C LEU A 263 -130.86 7.98 -0.91
N ARG A 264 -130.77 7.88 -2.23
CA ARG A 264 -131.92 8.09 -3.14
C ARG A 264 -132.99 6.99 -3.06
N VAL A 265 -132.63 5.77 -2.65
CA VAL A 265 -133.59 4.67 -2.44
C VAL A 265 -134.23 4.74 -1.04
N PHE A 266 -133.54 5.32 -0.06
CA PHE A 266 -133.99 5.40 1.33
C PHE A 266 -134.81 6.66 1.67
N MET A 267 -134.66 7.77 0.94
CA MET A 267 -135.59 8.92 0.97
C MET A 267 -136.71 8.73 -0.04
#